data_AF-A0A7X7L1L8-F1
#
_entry.id   AF-A0A7X7L1L8-F1
#
_cell.length_a   1.000
_cell.length_b   1.000
_cell.length_c   1.000
_cell.angle_alpha   90.00
_cell.angle_beta   90.00
_cell.angle_gamma   90.00
#
_symmetry.space_group_name_H-M   'P 1'
#
loop_
_entity.id
_entity.type
_entity.pdbx_description
1 polymer ?
#
loop_
_entity_poly.entity_id
_entity_poly.type
_entity_poly.pdbx_seq_one_letter_code
_entity_poly.pdbx_strand_id
1 'polypeptide(L)'
;MTDPTRVILKLLTWCFKSIDLPPSLNNVLSNPAQVTVVAQSGSIMIQALLDSFAKRSGLKRALYADVSERHKDTLYWCSLHDGANLERCLQAAPKFSTLNIFHGRGPVKTNPRYHTGFWTLLSALVGQMLKSRYYLTLFGDPFEISARAHPSRFQISRRLKLDFYQKLKRVRGTPLQSLDAQERVVLAGRDFERDSALLARRHGKSLEEIKRMARREFQAIAARPSGFVLGFCDILARLILRQLFTEVHAKGLERFSALIKQHPAVLIPMHRSHMDYIIISSKLYEANLTPPFVAAGMNLAFWPAGFLLRRAGAYFVRRDTSQDFIHSFILHRYVTYLLKRGHLQEFFIEGGRSRSGRMLTPKHGLLNILTSALQKGARKELFLIPVAITYESVVEEKVYSDENSGQAKRRETFWELLKARKIFGKKYGEVVVNFGEPLSLAAFTDAWRREGGSPENERKSFVIHLGDELKQRIPEQADLSLSSLFYAALLMAPRYGLPQAKLVDTICRLADLAERLRALNSRAGGITPSLHLFLKGRHELLFELARSGGVQVAKLGDSQVFFLPADRRFSADFYRNSCCHLFFGVSLMAILHLLEDDLSVESLMRWH
;
A
#
# COMPACT_ATOMS: atom_id res chain seq x y z
N MET A 1 -15.93 -57.37 -1.75
CA MET A 1 -15.55 -56.47 -0.63
C MET A 1 -15.29 -55.08 -1.22
N THR A 2 -16.08 -54.07 -0.84
CA THR A 2 -15.87 -52.70 -1.30
C THR A 2 -14.60 -52.14 -0.68
N ASP A 3 -13.62 -51.77 -1.51
CA ASP A 3 -12.41 -51.07 -1.08
C ASP A 3 -12.78 -49.85 -0.23
N PRO A 4 -12.42 -49.81 1.07
CA PRO A 4 -12.79 -48.73 1.99
C PRO A 4 -12.32 -47.36 1.47
N THR A 5 -11.25 -47.33 0.68
CA THR A 5 -10.72 -46.13 0.03
C THR A 5 -11.71 -45.51 -0.97
N ARG A 6 -12.44 -46.35 -1.72
CA ARG A 6 -13.47 -45.87 -2.67
C ARG A 6 -14.70 -45.29 -1.97
N VAL A 7 -15.08 -45.86 -0.82
CA VAL A 7 -16.20 -45.37 -0.02
C VAL A 7 -15.87 -43.99 0.55
N ILE A 8 -14.67 -43.84 1.13
CA ILE A 8 -14.17 -42.56 1.66
C ILE A 8 -14.09 -41.51 0.54
N LEU A 9 -13.58 -41.88 -0.64
CA LEU A 9 -13.49 -40.96 -1.78
C LEU A 9 -14.86 -40.44 -2.20
N LYS A 10 -15.86 -41.31 -2.35
CA LYS A 10 -17.23 -40.91 -2.72
C LYS A 10 -17.84 -39.95 -1.70
N LEU A 11 -17.66 -40.23 -0.42
CA LEU A 11 -18.16 -39.38 0.67
C LEU A 11 -17.50 -37.99 0.65
N LEU A 12 -16.17 -37.93 0.53
CA LEU A 12 -15.44 -36.66 0.42
C LEU A 12 -15.84 -35.88 -0.83
N THR A 13 -15.98 -36.54 -1.99
CA THR A 13 -16.43 -35.90 -3.24
C THR A 13 -17.82 -35.29 -3.08
N TRP A 14 -18.73 -35.99 -2.38
CA TRP A 14 -20.05 -35.45 -2.08
C TRP A 14 -19.97 -34.21 -1.19
N CYS A 15 -19.16 -34.22 -0.13
CA CYS A 15 -18.96 -33.06 0.74
C CYS A 15 -18.43 -31.84 -0.04
N PHE A 16 -17.53 -32.06 -1.01
CA PHE A 16 -16.96 -31.00 -1.85
C PHE A 16 -17.93 -30.41 -2.89
N LYS A 17 -19.18 -30.90 -3.01
CA LYS A 17 -20.20 -30.22 -3.83
C LYS A 17 -20.56 -28.82 -3.32
N SER A 18 -20.34 -28.57 -2.04
CA SER A 18 -20.56 -27.29 -1.37
C SER A 18 -19.55 -26.20 -1.74
N ILE A 19 -18.43 -26.54 -2.39
CA ILE A 19 -17.40 -25.58 -2.80
C ILE A 19 -17.73 -25.02 -4.18
N ASP A 20 -17.86 -23.71 -4.35
CA ASP A 20 -18.13 -23.11 -5.67
C ASP A 20 -17.07 -23.49 -6.72
N LEU A 21 -17.52 -23.67 -7.96
CA LEU A 21 -16.61 -23.91 -9.09
C LEU A 21 -15.79 -22.64 -9.33
N PRO A 22 -14.44 -22.71 -9.28
CA PRO A 22 -13.62 -21.54 -9.49
C PRO A 22 -13.67 -21.15 -10.98
N PRO A 23 -13.90 -19.86 -11.33
CA PRO A 23 -13.98 -19.43 -12.74
C PRO A 23 -12.74 -19.81 -13.56
N SER A 24 -11.57 -19.83 -12.93
CA SER A 24 -10.31 -20.26 -13.54
C SER A 24 -10.30 -21.71 -14.04
N LEU A 25 -11.22 -22.56 -13.58
CA LEU A 25 -11.33 -23.96 -14.04
C LEU A 25 -11.61 -24.03 -15.54
N ASN A 26 -12.32 -23.04 -16.10
CA ASN A 26 -12.58 -22.94 -17.54
C ASN A 26 -11.30 -22.95 -18.38
N ASN A 27 -10.19 -22.45 -17.83
CA ASN A 27 -8.89 -22.47 -18.50
C ASN A 27 -8.41 -23.89 -18.80
N VAL A 28 -8.83 -24.87 -17.99
CA VAL A 28 -8.49 -26.30 -18.15
C VAL A 28 -9.56 -27.05 -18.92
N LEU A 29 -10.84 -26.72 -18.72
CA LEU A 29 -11.98 -27.40 -19.33
C LEU A 29 -12.08 -27.21 -20.85
N SER A 30 -11.41 -26.21 -21.41
CA SER A 30 -11.38 -25.99 -22.87
C SER A 30 -10.73 -27.16 -23.62
N ASN A 31 -9.72 -27.81 -23.03
CA ASN A 31 -9.08 -29.00 -23.60
C ASN A 31 -8.48 -29.90 -22.51
N PRO A 32 -9.32 -30.61 -21.74
CA PRO A 32 -8.89 -31.33 -20.53
C PRO A 32 -7.94 -32.51 -20.85
N ALA A 33 -8.02 -33.09 -22.04
CA ALA A 33 -7.10 -34.15 -22.48
C ALA A 33 -5.66 -33.64 -22.66
N GLN A 34 -5.48 -32.39 -23.10
CA GLN A 34 -4.15 -31.81 -23.35
C GLN A 34 -3.51 -31.14 -22.14
N VAL A 35 -4.24 -31.00 -21.02
CA VAL A 35 -3.76 -30.28 -19.83
C VAL A 35 -3.65 -31.23 -18.65
N THR A 36 -2.47 -31.24 -18.02
CA THR A 36 -2.30 -31.92 -16.73
C THR A 36 -2.41 -30.91 -15.60
N VAL A 37 -3.35 -31.12 -14.68
CA VAL A 37 -3.47 -30.32 -13.47
C VAL A 37 -2.40 -30.78 -12.46
N VAL A 38 -1.56 -29.86 -11.98
CA VAL A 38 -0.55 -30.17 -10.97
C VAL A 38 -1.00 -29.62 -9.62
N ALA A 39 -1.17 -30.49 -8.64
CA ALA A 39 -1.52 -30.11 -7.28
C ALA A 39 -0.30 -30.12 -6.35
N GLN A 40 -0.39 -29.39 -5.24
CA GLN A 40 0.69 -29.30 -4.26
C GLN A 40 0.94 -30.64 -3.54
N SER A 41 -0.08 -31.47 -3.32
CA SER A 41 0.08 -32.81 -2.73
C SER A 41 -0.76 -33.86 -3.46
N GLY A 42 -0.34 -35.13 -3.38
CA GLY A 42 -1.08 -36.28 -3.91
C GLY A 42 -1.99 -36.90 -2.85
N SER A 43 -2.95 -36.13 -2.32
CA SER A 43 -3.86 -36.61 -1.26
C SER A 43 -5.22 -37.04 -1.80
N ILE A 44 -5.87 -37.99 -1.11
CA ILE A 44 -7.24 -38.44 -1.42
C ILE A 44 -8.26 -37.28 -1.36
N MET A 45 -8.01 -36.25 -0.55
CA MET A 45 -8.84 -35.06 -0.50
C MET A 45 -8.73 -34.20 -1.76
N ILE A 46 -7.52 -34.08 -2.34
CA ILE A 46 -7.35 -33.38 -3.62
C ILE A 46 -7.99 -34.18 -4.75
N GLN A 47 -7.83 -35.52 -4.74
CA GLN A 47 -8.57 -36.39 -5.65
C GLN A 47 -10.07 -36.11 -5.55
N ALA A 48 -10.64 -36.15 -4.33
CA ALA A 48 -12.06 -35.94 -4.10
C ALA A 48 -12.57 -34.56 -4.56
N LEU A 49 -11.77 -33.52 -4.32
CA LEU A 49 -12.05 -32.14 -4.73
C LEU A 49 -12.08 -32.02 -6.26
N LEU A 50 -11.06 -32.53 -6.94
CA LEU A 50 -10.99 -32.52 -8.40
C LEU A 50 -12.09 -33.39 -9.03
N ASP A 51 -12.44 -34.51 -8.41
CA ASP A 51 -13.56 -35.35 -8.84
C ASP A 51 -14.91 -34.62 -8.74
N SER A 52 -15.09 -33.83 -7.67
CA SER A 52 -16.27 -32.96 -7.50
C SER A 52 -16.34 -31.89 -8.58
N PHE A 53 -15.23 -31.21 -8.85
CA PHE A 53 -15.14 -30.20 -9.90
C PHE A 53 -15.36 -30.77 -11.29
N ALA A 54 -14.74 -31.92 -11.60
CA ALA A 54 -14.91 -32.62 -12.87
C ALA A 54 -16.39 -32.95 -13.11
N LYS A 55 -17.05 -33.64 -12.17
CA LYS A 55 -18.47 -34.04 -12.29
C LYS A 55 -19.42 -32.87 -12.44
N ARG A 56 -19.20 -31.79 -11.69
CA ARG A 56 -20.04 -30.58 -11.75
C ARG A 56 -19.78 -29.72 -12.99
N SER A 57 -18.68 -29.97 -13.70
CA SER A 57 -18.33 -29.30 -14.96
C SER A 57 -18.62 -30.15 -16.19
N GLY A 58 -19.33 -31.27 -16.04
CA GLY A 58 -19.72 -32.16 -17.15
C GLY A 58 -18.69 -33.23 -17.54
N LEU A 59 -17.59 -33.37 -16.79
CA LEU A 59 -16.61 -34.45 -16.97
C LEU A 59 -17.01 -35.69 -16.16
N LYS A 60 -16.61 -36.89 -16.58
CA LYS A 60 -16.94 -38.15 -15.88
C LYS A 60 -16.21 -38.29 -14.55
N ARG A 61 -14.92 -37.93 -14.51
CA ARG A 61 -14.02 -38.15 -13.37
C ARG A 61 -12.72 -37.34 -13.46
N ALA A 62 -11.98 -37.30 -12.36
CA ALA A 62 -10.58 -36.92 -12.33
C ALA A 62 -9.69 -38.15 -12.13
N LEU A 63 -8.53 -38.22 -12.77
CA LEU A 63 -7.58 -39.35 -12.66
C LEU A 63 -6.19 -38.86 -12.26
N TYR A 64 -5.59 -39.55 -11.29
CA TYR A 64 -4.22 -39.31 -10.86
C TYR A 64 -3.24 -40.09 -11.73
N ALA A 65 -2.33 -39.38 -12.40
CA ALA A 65 -1.17 -39.93 -13.09
C ALA A 65 -1.42 -41.06 -14.11
N ASP A 66 -2.61 -41.11 -14.72
CA ASP A 66 -2.89 -42.04 -15.83
C ASP A 66 -2.53 -41.37 -17.17
N VAL A 67 -1.72 -42.08 -17.94
CA VAL A 67 -1.00 -41.56 -19.11
C VAL A 67 -1.19 -42.49 -20.32
N SER A 68 -1.85 -43.63 -20.12
CA SER A 68 -2.02 -44.67 -21.14
C SER A 68 -2.93 -44.21 -22.29
N GLU A 69 -4.11 -43.67 -21.97
CA GLU A 69 -5.04 -43.05 -22.93
C GLU A 69 -5.71 -41.81 -22.33
N ARG A 70 -5.67 -40.69 -23.08
CA ARG A 70 -6.25 -39.41 -22.64
C ARG A 70 -7.59 -39.10 -23.30
N HIS A 71 -8.65 -39.02 -22.50
CA HIS A 71 -10.01 -38.74 -22.96
C HIS A 71 -10.44 -37.29 -22.67
N LYS A 72 -11.29 -36.73 -23.54
CA LYS A 72 -11.84 -35.37 -23.39
C LYS A 72 -12.83 -35.24 -22.22
N ASP A 73 -13.34 -36.35 -21.69
CA ASP A 73 -14.31 -36.39 -20.59
C ASP A 73 -13.65 -36.59 -19.21
N THR A 74 -12.31 -36.54 -19.14
CA THR A 74 -11.55 -36.87 -17.93
C THR A 74 -10.55 -35.77 -17.59
N LEU A 75 -10.49 -35.39 -16.32
CA LEU A 75 -9.55 -34.40 -15.79
C LEU A 75 -8.29 -35.11 -15.27
N TYR A 76 -7.15 -34.92 -15.93
CA TYR A 76 -5.89 -35.53 -15.53
C TYR A 76 -5.13 -34.65 -14.53
N TRP A 77 -4.63 -35.25 -13.45
CA TRP A 77 -3.84 -34.52 -12.47
C TRP A 77 -2.69 -35.32 -11.86
N CYS A 78 -1.72 -34.64 -11.27
CA CYS A 78 -0.59 -35.25 -10.56
C CYS A 78 -0.07 -34.36 -9.42
N SER A 79 0.81 -34.90 -8.56
CA SER A 79 1.44 -34.14 -7.49
C SER A 79 2.76 -33.50 -7.92
N LEU A 80 3.03 -32.28 -7.44
CA LEU A 80 4.31 -31.59 -7.61
C LEU A 80 5.52 -32.39 -7.07
N HIS A 81 5.31 -33.27 -6.09
CA HIS A 81 6.39 -34.07 -5.48
C HIS A 81 6.59 -35.42 -6.14
N ASP A 82 5.72 -35.80 -7.08
CA ASP A 82 5.79 -37.06 -7.80
C ASP A 82 6.53 -36.88 -9.12
N GLY A 83 7.86 -36.82 -9.03
CA GLY A 83 8.73 -36.53 -10.17
C GLY A 83 8.59 -37.52 -11.32
N ALA A 84 8.37 -38.81 -11.04
CA ALA A 84 8.21 -39.83 -12.06
C ALA A 84 6.90 -39.64 -12.84
N ASN A 85 5.79 -39.33 -12.16
CA ASN A 85 4.53 -39.08 -12.84
C ASN A 85 4.50 -37.73 -13.57
N LEU A 86 5.23 -36.72 -13.08
CA LEU A 86 5.42 -35.46 -13.81
C LEU A 86 6.11 -35.67 -15.17
N GLU A 87 7.15 -36.51 -15.22
CA GLU A 87 7.84 -36.86 -16.46
C GLU A 87 6.92 -37.60 -17.44
N ARG A 88 6.17 -38.61 -16.96
CA ARG A 88 5.20 -39.32 -17.80
C ARG A 88 4.12 -38.37 -18.32
N CYS A 89 3.57 -37.52 -17.46
CA CYS A 89 2.56 -36.54 -17.87
C CYS A 89 3.09 -35.54 -18.90
N LEU A 90 4.37 -35.14 -18.82
CA LEU A 90 5.00 -34.26 -19.82
C LEU A 90 5.07 -34.94 -21.19
N GLN A 91 5.34 -36.25 -21.23
CA GLN A 91 5.41 -37.02 -22.48
C GLN A 91 4.04 -37.14 -23.16
N ALA A 92 2.95 -37.31 -22.40
CA ALA A 92 1.60 -37.41 -22.97
C ALA A 92 0.89 -36.06 -23.18
N ALA A 93 1.27 -35.03 -22.42
CA ALA A 93 0.68 -33.71 -22.52
C ALA A 93 1.71 -32.62 -22.18
N PRO A 94 2.07 -31.74 -23.15
CA PRO A 94 3.08 -30.71 -22.90
C PRO A 94 2.56 -29.56 -22.03
N LYS A 95 1.24 -29.44 -21.81
CA LYS A 95 0.62 -28.35 -21.04
C LYS A 95 0.34 -28.74 -19.60
N PHE A 96 0.75 -27.87 -18.69
CA PHE A 96 0.45 -27.98 -17.26
C PHE A 96 -0.36 -26.78 -16.77
N SER A 97 -1.25 -27.02 -15.82
CA SER A 97 -1.95 -25.97 -15.06
C SER A 97 -1.81 -26.26 -13.57
N THR A 98 -1.43 -25.27 -12.75
CA THR A 98 -1.29 -25.48 -11.31
C THR A 98 -2.62 -25.32 -10.57
N LEU A 99 -2.94 -26.26 -9.68
CA LEU A 99 -4.07 -26.16 -8.74
C LEU A 99 -3.59 -25.51 -7.45
N ASN A 100 -3.92 -24.24 -7.27
CA ASN A 100 -3.60 -23.49 -6.07
C ASN A 100 -4.78 -23.51 -5.10
N ILE A 101 -4.54 -24.00 -3.89
CA ILE A 101 -5.52 -24.03 -2.80
C ILE A 101 -5.06 -23.06 -1.71
N PHE A 102 -5.87 -22.05 -1.42
CA PHE A 102 -5.54 -20.97 -0.49
C PHE A 102 -6.48 -20.98 0.73
N HIS A 103 -5.92 -21.20 1.93
CA HIS A 103 -6.61 -21.05 3.22
C HIS A 103 -6.55 -19.63 3.80
N GLY A 104 -7.64 -18.85 3.70
CA GLY A 104 -7.82 -17.48 4.19
C GLY A 104 -7.59 -16.39 3.14
N ARG A 105 -8.31 -15.26 3.28
CA ARG A 105 -7.95 -13.97 2.67
C ARG A 105 -7.01 -13.21 3.63
N GLY A 106 -5.92 -12.65 3.11
CA GLY A 106 -4.93 -11.91 3.90
C GLY A 106 -3.48 -12.17 3.48
N PRO A 107 -2.53 -11.34 3.98
CA PRO A 107 -1.13 -11.37 3.58
C PRO A 107 -0.48 -12.74 3.79
N VAL A 108 0.43 -13.10 2.89
CA VAL A 108 1.14 -14.39 2.96
C VAL A 108 1.91 -14.52 4.28
N LYS A 109 1.50 -15.50 5.11
CA LYS A 109 2.10 -15.80 6.42
C LYS A 109 3.52 -16.36 6.34
N THR A 110 3.84 -17.10 5.28
CA THR A 110 5.13 -17.78 5.03
C THR A 110 5.28 -18.12 3.54
N ASN A 111 6.50 -18.41 3.06
CA ASN A 111 6.70 -18.98 1.71
C ASN A 111 5.70 -20.10 1.41
N PRO A 112 5.24 -20.27 0.14
CA PRO A 112 4.31 -21.32 -0.22
C PRO A 112 4.80 -22.66 0.33
N ARG A 113 4.05 -23.22 1.29
CA ARG A 113 4.24 -24.62 1.66
C ARG A 113 3.66 -25.42 0.51
N TYR A 114 4.53 -26.13 -0.19
CA TYR A 114 4.10 -27.03 -1.25
C TYR A 114 3.48 -28.32 -0.70
N HIS A 115 3.08 -28.36 0.57
CA HIS A 115 2.37 -29.49 1.17
C HIS A 115 1.06 -28.99 1.75
N THR A 116 -0.04 -29.53 1.25
CA THR A 116 -1.38 -29.36 1.81
C THR A 116 -1.66 -30.58 2.69
N GLY A 117 -1.72 -30.37 4.01
CA GLY A 117 -2.00 -31.43 4.98
C GLY A 117 -3.49 -31.67 5.17
N PHE A 118 -3.84 -32.84 5.72
CA PHE A 118 -5.22 -33.26 6.01
C PHE A 118 -6.04 -32.18 6.73
N TRP A 119 -5.51 -31.62 7.83
CA TRP A 119 -6.18 -30.57 8.61
C TRP A 119 -6.45 -29.28 7.82
N THR A 120 -5.61 -28.96 6.82
CA THR A 120 -5.81 -27.78 5.96
C THR A 120 -7.01 -27.96 5.04
N LEU A 121 -7.20 -29.17 4.52
CA LEU A 121 -8.31 -29.51 3.65
C LEU A 121 -9.60 -29.78 4.45
N LEU A 122 -9.48 -30.34 5.66
CA LEU A 122 -10.62 -30.51 6.58
C LEU A 122 -11.16 -29.16 7.08
N SER A 123 -10.28 -28.25 7.49
CA SER A 123 -10.67 -26.89 7.89
C SER A 123 -11.29 -26.08 6.75
N ALA A 124 -10.94 -26.36 5.49
CA ALA A 124 -11.61 -25.78 4.33
C ALA A 124 -13.06 -26.26 4.21
N LEU A 125 -13.28 -27.56 4.38
CA LEU A 125 -14.59 -28.19 4.31
C LEU A 125 -15.51 -27.70 5.45
N VAL A 126 -14.99 -27.63 6.67
CA VAL A 126 -15.71 -27.09 7.85
C VAL A 126 -15.94 -25.58 7.73
N GLY A 127 -14.92 -24.82 7.31
CA GLY A 127 -15.01 -23.37 7.16
C GLY A 127 -16.07 -22.94 6.15
N GLN A 128 -16.30 -23.72 5.10
CA GLN A 128 -17.29 -23.41 4.07
C GLN A 128 -18.71 -23.85 4.46
N MET A 129 -18.86 -24.97 5.19
CA MET A 129 -20.13 -25.31 5.86
C MET A 129 -20.63 -24.16 6.76
N LEU A 130 -19.71 -23.44 7.39
CA LEU A 130 -20.00 -22.27 8.23
C LEU A 130 -20.10 -20.94 7.46
N LYS A 131 -20.14 -20.96 6.11
CA LYS A 131 -20.09 -19.76 5.23
C LYS A 131 -18.96 -18.78 5.57
N SER A 132 -17.86 -19.28 6.12
CA SER A 132 -16.72 -18.44 6.47
C SER A 132 -15.88 -18.15 5.22
N ARG A 133 -15.47 -16.89 5.03
CA ARG A 133 -14.84 -16.32 3.80
C ARG A 133 -13.40 -16.80 3.51
N TYR A 134 -13.03 -18.05 3.84
CA TYR A 134 -11.62 -18.46 4.02
C TYR A 134 -11.07 -19.50 3.03
N TYR A 135 -11.69 -19.75 1.87
CA TYR A 135 -11.15 -20.70 0.90
C TYR A 135 -11.21 -20.16 -0.53
N LEU A 136 -10.07 -20.15 -1.24
CA LEU A 136 -9.99 -19.82 -2.66
C LEU A 136 -9.23 -20.93 -3.40
N THR A 137 -9.86 -21.49 -4.41
CA THR A 137 -9.20 -22.41 -5.34
C THR A 137 -8.96 -21.68 -6.65
N LEU A 138 -7.75 -21.79 -7.21
CA LEU A 138 -7.37 -21.10 -8.43
C LEU A 138 -6.55 -22.02 -9.33
N PHE A 139 -7.01 -22.18 -10.57
CA PHE A 139 -6.29 -22.89 -11.62
C PHE A 139 -5.37 -21.91 -12.35
N GLY A 140 -4.13 -22.34 -12.60
CA GLY A 140 -3.18 -21.61 -13.43
C GLY A 140 -3.60 -21.62 -14.90
N ASP A 141 -3.11 -20.66 -15.66
CA ASP A 141 -3.30 -20.68 -17.12
C ASP A 141 -2.43 -21.81 -17.68
N PRO A 142 -2.96 -22.68 -18.55
CA PRO A 142 -2.16 -23.77 -19.11
C PRO A 142 -0.91 -23.24 -19.80
N PHE A 143 0.25 -23.75 -19.41
CA PHE A 143 1.53 -23.37 -20.02
C PHE A 143 2.29 -24.60 -20.50
N GLU A 144 3.00 -24.42 -21.61
CA GLU A 144 3.82 -25.48 -22.19
C GLU A 144 5.19 -25.54 -21.50
N ILE A 145 5.65 -26.76 -21.23
CA ILE A 145 7.03 -27.07 -20.91
C ILE A 145 7.59 -27.79 -22.12
N SER A 146 8.53 -27.17 -22.83
CA SER A 146 9.10 -27.76 -24.05
C SER A 146 9.75 -29.12 -23.76
N ALA A 147 9.15 -30.19 -24.30
CA ALA A 147 9.69 -31.55 -24.21
C ALA A 147 10.93 -31.76 -25.09
N ARG A 148 11.12 -30.90 -26.11
CA ARG A 148 12.22 -30.98 -27.09
C ARG A 148 13.62 -30.85 -26.47
N ALA A 149 13.72 -30.38 -25.22
CA ALA A 149 14.99 -30.21 -24.51
C ALA A 149 15.23 -31.26 -23.40
N HIS A 150 14.38 -32.31 -23.30
CA HIS A 150 14.41 -33.31 -22.21
C HIS A 150 14.66 -32.67 -20.83
N PRO A 151 13.76 -31.78 -20.38
CA PRO A 151 14.00 -30.99 -19.19
C PRO A 151 14.12 -31.89 -17.96
N SER A 152 15.14 -31.64 -17.13
CA SER A 152 15.34 -32.44 -15.91
C SER A 152 14.17 -32.24 -14.92
N ARG A 153 13.94 -33.22 -14.02
CA ARG A 153 12.95 -33.12 -12.93
C ARG A 153 13.02 -31.79 -12.19
N PHE A 154 14.24 -31.31 -11.97
CA PHE A 154 14.50 -30.04 -11.30
C PHE A 154 13.94 -28.85 -12.10
N GLN A 155 14.11 -28.83 -13.43
CA GLN A 155 13.60 -27.76 -14.29
C GLN A 155 12.07 -27.75 -14.33
N ILE A 156 11.43 -28.93 -14.43
CA ILE A 156 9.96 -29.07 -14.40
C ILE A 156 9.41 -28.58 -13.05
N SER A 157 9.95 -29.11 -11.94
CA SER A 157 9.54 -28.72 -10.58
C SER A 157 9.77 -27.24 -10.32
N ARG A 158 10.89 -26.67 -10.78
CA ARG A 158 11.20 -25.24 -10.65
C ARG A 158 10.17 -24.38 -11.38
N ARG A 159 9.79 -24.74 -12.61
CA ARG A 159 8.82 -23.96 -13.41
C ARG A 159 7.41 -24.02 -12.80
N LEU A 160 6.99 -25.19 -12.32
CA LEU A 160 5.73 -25.35 -11.58
C LEU A 160 5.74 -24.54 -10.28
N LYS A 161 6.81 -24.61 -9.49
CA LYS A 161 6.97 -23.81 -8.25
C LYS A 161 6.93 -22.30 -8.54
N LEU A 162 7.50 -21.86 -9.67
CA LEU A 162 7.42 -20.46 -10.10
C LEU A 162 5.98 -20.06 -10.42
N ASP A 163 5.21 -20.91 -11.13
CA ASP A 163 3.80 -20.63 -11.41
C ASP A 163 2.96 -20.59 -10.10
N PHE A 164 3.11 -21.59 -9.22
CA PHE A 164 2.52 -21.58 -7.87
C PHE A 164 2.84 -20.27 -7.12
N TYR A 165 4.10 -19.85 -7.15
CA TYR A 165 4.53 -18.61 -6.50
C TYR A 165 3.91 -17.36 -7.15
N GLN A 166 3.83 -17.30 -8.48
CA GLN A 166 3.21 -16.18 -9.19
C GLN A 166 1.72 -16.07 -8.88
N LYS A 167 0.99 -17.20 -8.87
CA LYS A 167 -0.44 -17.23 -8.54
C LYS A 167 -0.68 -16.90 -7.07
N LEU A 168 0.13 -17.45 -6.15
CA LEU A 168 0.10 -17.04 -4.75
C LEU A 168 0.33 -15.53 -4.61
N LYS A 169 1.32 -14.97 -5.31
CA LYS A 169 1.62 -13.54 -5.26
C LYS A 169 0.48 -12.68 -5.79
N ARG A 170 -0.20 -13.10 -6.87
CA ARG A 170 -1.37 -12.40 -7.41
C ARG A 170 -2.56 -12.39 -6.44
N VAL A 171 -2.73 -13.47 -5.67
CA VAL A 171 -3.86 -13.63 -4.75
C VAL A 171 -3.59 -13.02 -3.37
N ARG A 172 -2.37 -13.19 -2.83
CA ARG A 172 -2.03 -12.89 -1.42
C ARG A 172 -0.88 -11.91 -1.23
N GLY A 173 -0.28 -11.41 -2.30
CA GLY A 173 0.90 -10.54 -2.24
C GLY A 173 2.20 -11.29 -1.97
N THR A 174 3.26 -10.52 -1.72
CA THR A 174 4.62 -11.05 -1.56
C THR A 174 4.80 -11.73 -0.18
N PRO A 175 5.30 -12.98 -0.11
CA PRO A 175 5.54 -13.70 1.14
C PRO A 175 6.48 -12.99 2.11
N LEU A 176 6.07 -12.90 3.37
CA LEU A 176 6.94 -12.44 4.46
C LEU A 176 8.07 -13.46 4.70
N GLN A 177 9.31 -12.97 4.82
CA GLN A 177 10.49 -13.79 5.06
C GLN A 177 11.01 -13.63 6.49
N SER A 178 11.55 -14.70 7.06
CA SER A 178 12.24 -14.63 8.35
C SER A 178 13.44 -13.70 8.28
N LEU A 179 13.83 -13.13 9.41
CA LEU A 179 15.00 -12.25 9.48
C LEU A 179 16.26 -12.95 8.94
N ASP A 180 16.48 -14.22 9.27
CA ASP A 180 17.64 -14.96 8.78
C ASP A 180 17.63 -15.15 7.27
N ALA A 181 16.45 -15.36 6.67
CA ALA A 181 16.31 -15.49 5.23
C ALA A 181 16.56 -14.14 4.53
N GLN A 182 16.13 -13.03 5.15
CA GLN A 182 16.46 -11.69 4.67
C GLN A 182 17.98 -11.44 4.77
N GLU A 183 18.59 -11.76 5.91
CA GLU A 183 20.01 -11.56 6.19
C GLU A 183 20.89 -12.29 5.17
N ARG A 184 20.61 -13.57 4.90
CA ARG A 184 21.33 -14.39 3.92
C ARG A 184 21.26 -13.84 2.50
N VAL A 185 20.25 -13.04 2.17
CA VAL A 185 20.12 -12.44 0.82
C VAL A 185 20.79 -11.06 0.80
N VAL A 186 20.61 -10.27 1.86
CA VAL A 186 21.15 -8.90 1.94
C VAL A 186 22.66 -8.92 2.12
N LEU A 187 23.19 -9.77 2.99
CA LEU A 187 24.61 -9.85 3.35
C LEU A 187 25.37 -10.93 2.57
N ALA A 188 24.93 -11.24 1.35
CA ALA A 188 25.58 -12.24 0.51
C ALA A 188 25.69 -11.80 -0.96
N GLY A 189 26.40 -12.62 -1.73
CA GLY A 189 26.61 -12.46 -3.16
C GLY A 189 27.83 -11.63 -3.51
N ARG A 190 28.25 -11.73 -4.78
CA ARG A 190 29.47 -11.08 -5.30
C ARG A 190 29.49 -9.57 -5.08
N ASP A 191 28.36 -8.90 -5.22
CA ASP A 191 28.27 -7.47 -4.98
C ASP A 191 28.54 -7.12 -3.51
N PHE A 192 28.04 -7.91 -2.55
CA PHE A 192 28.28 -7.65 -1.13
C PHE A 192 29.77 -7.81 -0.79
N GLU A 193 30.39 -8.87 -1.30
CA GLU A 193 31.81 -9.14 -1.09
C GLU A 193 32.69 -8.03 -1.68
N ARG A 194 32.43 -7.65 -2.95
CA ARG A 194 33.14 -6.56 -3.62
C ARG A 194 32.99 -5.24 -2.85
N ASP A 195 31.76 -4.84 -2.56
CA ASP A 195 31.48 -3.54 -1.95
C ASP A 195 32.03 -3.49 -0.50
N SER A 196 32.00 -4.61 0.24
CA SER A 196 32.61 -4.72 1.58
C SER A 196 34.13 -4.61 1.52
N ALA A 197 34.79 -5.23 0.54
CA ALA A 197 36.24 -5.10 0.33
C ALA A 197 36.65 -3.67 -0.03
N LEU A 198 35.85 -2.97 -0.84
CA LEU A 198 36.07 -1.56 -1.16
C LEU A 198 35.95 -0.66 0.07
N LEU A 199 34.93 -0.89 0.91
CA LEU A 199 34.76 -0.15 2.16
C LEU A 199 35.88 -0.44 3.16
N ALA A 200 36.32 -1.70 3.27
CA ALA A 200 37.45 -2.10 4.09
C ALA A 200 38.72 -1.33 3.73
N ARG A 201 39.05 -1.27 2.43
CA ARG A 201 40.20 -0.50 1.92
C ARG A 201 40.06 1.00 2.16
N ARG A 202 38.89 1.57 1.85
CA ARG A 202 38.64 3.03 1.97
C ARG A 202 38.73 3.53 3.41
N HIS A 203 38.29 2.73 4.37
CA HIS A 203 38.21 3.13 5.78
C HIS A 203 39.29 2.49 6.66
N GLY A 204 40.28 1.80 6.07
CA GLY A 204 41.39 1.20 6.81
C GLY A 204 40.96 0.12 7.81
N LYS A 205 39.89 -0.63 7.51
CA LYS A 205 39.32 -1.68 8.39
C LYS A 205 39.51 -3.06 7.80
N SER A 206 39.53 -4.10 8.64
CA SER A 206 39.55 -5.48 8.15
C SER A 206 38.21 -5.85 7.49
N LEU A 207 38.24 -6.77 6.52
CA LEU A 207 37.02 -7.24 5.85
C LEU A 207 36.04 -7.88 6.85
N GLU A 208 36.55 -8.62 7.83
CA GLU A 208 35.75 -9.22 8.89
C GLU A 208 35.06 -8.17 9.76
N GLU A 209 35.76 -7.08 10.08
CA GLU A 209 35.19 -5.98 10.84
C GLU A 209 34.02 -5.33 10.08
N ILE A 210 34.19 -5.05 8.78
CA ILE A 210 33.12 -4.51 7.93
C ILE A 210 31.92 -5.46 7.87
N LYS A 211 32.13 -6.76 7.69
CA LYS A 211 31.05 -7.76 7.68
C LYS A 211 30.31 -7.84 9.02
N ARG A 212 31.03 -7.74 10.13
CA ARG A 212 30.44 -7.70 11.49
C ARG A 212 29.61 -6.43 11.70
N MET A 213 30.12 -5.27 11.28
CA MET A 213 29.38 -4.00 11.32
C MET A 213 28.12 -4.06 10.44
N ALA A 214 28.25 -4.59 9.22
CA ALA A 214 27.15 -4.80 8.30
C ALA A 214 26.04 -5.68 8.89
N ARG A 215 26.40 -6.76 9.59
CA ARG A 215 25.44 -7.65 10.26
C ARG A 215 24.67 -6.94 11.37
N ARG A 216 25.39 -6.20 12.24
CA ARG A 216 24.76 -5.41 13.31
C ARG A 216 23.82 -4.36 12.74
N GLU A 217 24.26 -3.66 11.70
CA GLU A 217 23.47 -2.62 11.06
C GLU A 217 22.24 -3.19 10.35
N PHE A 218 22.36 -4.35 9.69
CA PHE A 218 21.23 -5.05 9.11
C PHE A 218 20.17 -5.37 10.18
N GLN A 219 20.57 -5.87 11.34
CA GLN A 219 19.63 -6.16 12.44
C GLN A 219 18.97 -4.90 13.01
N ALA A 220 19.67 -3.76 13.00
CA ALA A 220 19.14 -2.47 13.41
C ALA A 220 18.13 -1.92 12.39
N ILE A 221 18.34 -2.12 11.08
CA ILE A 221 17.45 -1.63 10.03
C ILE A 221 16.24 -2.55 9.84
N ALA A 222 16.46 -3.86 9.75
CA ALA A 222 15.49 -4.79 9.17
C ALA A 222 14.16 -4.91 9.95
N ALA A 223 13.08 -5.04 9.18
CA ALA A 223 11.76 -5.36 9.67
C ALA A 223 11.63 -6.86 10.00
N ARG A 224 10.75 -7.19 10.93
CA ARG A 224 10.48 -8.57 11.37
C ARG A 224 8.98 -8.86 11.31
N PRO A 225 8.33 -8.69 10.15
CA PRO A 225 6.88 -8.68 10.05
C PRO A 225 6.29 -10.01 10.53
N SER A 226 5.24 -9.93 11.34
CA SER A 226 4.52 -11.09 11.87
C SER A 226 3.05 -10.97 11.53
N GLY A 227 2.52 -11.97 10.82
CA GLY A 227 1.10 -11.97 10.42
C GLY A 227 0.13 -11.92 11.62
N PHE A 228 0.50 -12.53 12.75
CA PHE A 228 -0.29 -12.44 13.98
C PHE A 228 -0.34 -11.01 14.52
N VAL A 229 0.81 -10.34 14.58
CA VAL A 229 0.89 -8.95 15.04
C VAL A 229 0.19 -8.02 14.07
N LEU A 230 0.33 -8.22 12.76
CA LEU A 230 -0.40 -7.44 11.76
C LEU A 230 -1.92 -7.53 11.95
N GLY A 231 -2.45 -8.74 12.18
CA GLY A 231 -3.89 -8.91 12.45
C GLY A 231 -4.33 -8.28 13.78
N PHE A 232 -3.53 -8.41 14.84
CA PHE A 232 -3.79 -7.74 16.11
C PHE A 232 -3.75 -6.21 15.99
N CYS A 233 -2.73 -5.68 15.31
CA CYS A 233 -2.58 -4.25 15.05
C CYS A 233 -3.74 -3.71 14.21
N ASP A 234 -4.26 -4.47 13.23
CA ASP A 234 -5.44 -4.08 12.48
C ASP A 234 -6.69 -3.97 13.36
N ILE A 235 -6.93 -4.96 14.23
CA ILE A 235 -8.06 -4.91 15.18
C ILE A 235 -7.95 -3.65 16.05
N LEU A 236 -6.77 -3.42 16.63
CA LEU A 236 -6.52 -2.25 17.46
C LEU A 236 -6.67 -0.95 16.68
N ALA A 237 -6.13 -0.89 15.45
CA ALA A 237 -6.26 0.25 14.56
C ALA A 237 -7.73 0.56 14.28
N ARG A 238 -8.54 -0.43 13.91
CA ARG A 238 -9.98 -0.23 13.66
C ARG A 238 -10.72 0.25 14.90
N LEU A 239 -10.39 -0.24 16.09
CA LEU A 239 -10.97 0.27 17.34
C LEU A 239 -10.61 1.73 17.57
N ILE A 240 -9.33 2.09 17.45
CA ILE A 240 -8.86 3.47 17.62
C ILE A 240 -9.50 4.39 16.58
N LEU A 241 -9.52 4.00 15.31
CA LEU A 241 -10.08 4.80 14.22
C LEU A 241 -11.59 5.00 14.38
N ARG A 242 -12.32 3.94 14.75
CA ARG A 242 -13.76 4.03 15.06
C ARG A 242 -14.05 4.84 16.31
N GLN A 243 -13.11 4.97 17.25
CA GLN A 243 -13.29 5.85 18.40
C GLN A 243 -13.03 7.31 18.02
N LEU A 244 -11.94 7.60 17.31
CA LEU A 244 -11.49 8.97 17.02
C LEU A 244 -12.24 9.64 15.86
N PHE A 245 -12.54 8.91 14.79
CA PHE A 245 -13.12 9.47 13.58
C PHE A 245 -14.57 9.02 13.42
N THR A 246 -15.36 9.82 12.70
CA THR A 246 -16.73 9.48 12.30
C THR A 246 -16.67 8.39 11.24
N GLU A 247 -15.88 8.62 10.20
CA GLU A 247 -15.64 7.66 9.13
C GLU A 247 -14.24 7.85 8.53
N VAL A 248 -13.69 6.78 7.94
CA VAL A 248 -12.41 6.83 7.21
C VAL A 248 -12.64 6.23 5.83
N HIS A 249 -12.58 7.07 4.80
CA HIS A 249 -12.80 6.72 3.41
C HIS A 249 -11.46 6.47 2.70
N ALA A 250 -11.45 5.53 1.76
CA ALA A 250 -10.31 5.26 0.90
C ALA A 250 -10.76 5.30 -0.58
N LYS A 251 -10.16 6.19 -1.37
CA LYS A 251 -10.43 6.35 -2.81
C LYS A 251 -9.22 5.90 -3.63
N GLY A 252 -9.44 5.36 -4.83
CA GLY A 252 -8.37 4.92 -5.74
C GLY A 252 -7.73 3.56 -5.42
N LEU A 253 -8.17 2.90 -4.34
CA LEU A 253 -7.57 1.67 -3.84
C LEU A 253 -7.72 0.46 -4.79
N GLU A 254 -8.81 0.40 -5.56
CA GLU A 254 -9.08 -0.69 -6.51
C GLU A 254 -8.07 -0.71 -7.67
N ARG A 255 -7.86 0.46 -8.29
CA ARG A 255 -6.86 0.68 -9.34
C ARG A 255 -5.45 0.34 -8.84
N PHE A 256 -5.12 0.79 -7.63
CA PHE A 256 -3.87 0.45 -6.96
C PHE A 256 -3.73 -1.06 -6.71
N SER A 257 -4.77 -1.72 -6.22
CA SER A 257 -4.76 -3.16 -5.89
C SER A 257 -4.44 -4.04 -7.11
N ALA A 258 -4.96 -3.68 -8.29
CA ALA A 258 -4.65 -4.39 -9.53
C ALA A 258 -3.16 -4.24 -9.92
N LEU A 259 -2.60 -3.04 -9.76
CA LEU A 259 -1.22 -2.71 -10.13
C LEU A 259 -0.19 -3.43 -9.26
N ILE A 260 -0.35 -3.40 -7.94
CA ILE A 260 0.63 -3.95 -7.00
C ILE A 260 0.74 -5.49 -7.05
N LYS A 261 -0.26 -6.16 -7.64
CA LYS A 261 -0.21 -7.60 -7.91
C LYS A 261 0.79 -7.95 -9.00
N GLN A 262 1.07 -7.01 -9.91
CA GLN A 262 1.92 -7.22 -11.08
C GLN A 262 3.31 -6.59 -10.90
N HIS A 263 3.36 -5.37 -10.39
CA HIS A 263 4.57 -4.57 -10.29
C HIS A 263 4.87 -4.19 -8.83
N PRO A 264 6.15 -4.01 -8.45
CA PRO A 264 6.47 -3.42 -7.16
C PRO A 264 5.96 -1.98 -7.10
N ALA A 265 5.49 -1.57 -5.92
CA ALA A 265 5.00 -0.22 -5.70
C ALA A 265 5.53 0.34 -4.38
N VAL A 266 5.59 1.67 -4.30
CA VAL A 266 5.96 2.42 -3.11
C VAL A 266 4.91 3.49 -2.88
N LEU A 267 4.29 3.49 -1.71
CA LEU A 267 3.40 4.56 -1.27
C LEU A 267 4.23 5.74 -0.81
N ILE A 268 3.89 6.91 -1.33
CA ILE A 268 4.52 8.20 -1.00
C ILE A 268 3.46 9.11 -0.38
N PRO A 269 3.12 8.91 0.91
CA PRO A 269 2.21 9.79 1.61
C PRO A 269 2.85 11.13 2.01
N MET A 270 2.01 12.16 2.10
CA MET A 270 2.30 13.32 2.94
C MET A 270 2.16 12.97 4.43
N HIS A 271 2.88 13.67 5.32
CA HIS A 271 2.82 13.39 6.75
C HIS A 271 2.17 14.55 7.52
N ARG A 272 0.94 14.35 7.98
CA ARG A 272 0.13 15.33 8.73
C ARG A 272 -0.16 14.90 10.17
N SER A 273 -0.24 13.61 10.45
CA SER A 273 -0.60 13.08 11.77
C SER A 273 0.12 11.75 12.07
N HIS A 274 0.28 11.42 13.34
CA HIS A 274 0.64 10.07 13.77
C HIS A 274 -0.43 9.03 13.40
N MET A 275 -1.63 9.44 13.00
CA MET A 275 -2.67 8.54 12.53
C MET A 275 -2.45 8.10 11.08
N ASP A 276 -1.62 8.80 10.28
CA ASP A 276 -1.46 8.56 8.84
C ASP A 276 -1.08 7.10 8.52
N TYR A 277 -0.01 6.59 9.14
CA TYR A 277 0.47 5.23 8.87
C TYR A 277 -0.49 4.15 9.40
N ILE A 278 -1.30 4.46 10.42
CA ILE A 278 -2.32 3.55 10.96
C ILE A 278 -3.49 3.47 10.00
N ILE A 279 -3.95 4.62 9.53
CA ILE A 279 -5.05 4.74 8.57
C ILE A 279 -4.68 4.01 7.28
N ILE A 280 -3.52 4.31 6.69
CA ILE A 280 -3.08 3.67 5.45
C ILE A 280 -2.95 2.15 5.65
N SER A 281 -2.24 1.70 6.69
CA SER A 281 -2.05 0.27 6.95
C SER A 281 -3.37 -0.47 7.19
N SER A 282 -4.31 0.13 7.94
CA SER A 282 -5.62 -0.45 8.21
C SER A 282 -6.47 -0.54 6.94
N LYS A 283 -6.49 0.51 6.10
CA LYS A 283 -7.24 0.47 4.82
C LYS A 283 -6.68 -0.52 3.82
N LEU A 284 -5.37 -0.68 3.77
CA LEU A 284 -4.74 -1.74 2.97
C LEU A 284 -5.11 -3.13 3.49
N TYR A 285 -5.11 -3.32 4.81
CA TYR A 285 -5.48 -4.60 5.42
C TYR A 285 -6.97 -4.93 5.18
N GLU A 286 -7.87 -3.96 5.32
CA GLU A 286 -9.30 -4.08 5.00
C GLU A 286 -9.52 -4.50 3.53
N ALA A 287 -8.70 -3.99 2.61
CA ALA A 287 -8.71 -4.37 1.20
C ALA A 287 -7.97 -5.69 0.89
N ASN A 288 -7.59 -6.45 1.91
CA ASN A 288 -6.86 -7.72 1.81
C ASN A 288 -5.47 -7.59 1.16
N LEU A 289 -4.85 -6.41 1.26
CA LEU A 289 -3.50 -6.16 0.80
C LEU A 289 -2.52 -6.30 1.98
N THR A 290 -1.29 -6.70 1.67
CA THR A 290 -0.24 -6.75 2.68
C THR A 290 0.10 -5.32 3.12
N PRO A 291 0.06 -5.00 4.42
CA PRO A 291 0.52 -3.71 4.91
C PRO A 291 1.96 -3.43 4.45
N PRO A 292 2.30 -2.17 4.19
CA PRO A 292 3.57 -1.81 3.60
C PRO A 292 4.71 -2.02 4.60
N PHE A 293 5.91 -2.21 4.07
CA PHE A 293 7.13 -2.02 4.84
C PHE A 293 7.37 -0.52 4.98
N VAL A 294 7.20 0.00 6.20
CA VAL A 294 7.24 1.43 6.48
C VAL A 294 8.65 1.87 6.88
N ALA A 295 9.19 2.90 6.22
CA ALA A 295 10.41 3.56 6.66
C ALA A 295 10.12 4.40 7.93
N ALA A 296 10.63 3.96 9.07
CA ALA A 296 10.50 4.64 10.34
C ALA A 296 11.81 5.30 10.77
N GLY A 297 11.73 6.43 11.47
CA GLY A 297 12.91 7.06 12.06
C GLY A 297 13.50 6.18 13.18
N MET A 298 14.83 6.07 13.24
CA MET A 298 15.55 5.30 14.26
C MET A 298 15.20 5.72 15.71
N ASN A 299 14.74 6.97 15.90
CA ASN A 299 14.24 7.46 17.19
C ASN A 299 12.99 6.74 17.71
N LEU A 300 12.29 5.96 16.87
CA LEU A 300 11.15 5.13 17.25
C LEU A 300 11.54 3.68 17.59
N ALA A 301 12.84 3.34 17.50
CA ALA A 301 13.34 1.98 17.67
C ALA A 301 13.54 1.54 19.14
N PHE A 302 12.98 2.25 20.12
CA PHE A 302 13.13 1.93 21.54
C PHE A 302 12.17 0.83 21.99
N TRP A 303 12.58 0.00 22.95
CA TRP A 303 11.69 -1.00 23.53
C TRP A 303 10.64 -0.34 24.45
N PRO A 304 9.35 -0.72 24.42
CA PRO A 304 8.74 -1.82 23.66
C PRO A 304 8.21 -1.42 22.26
N ALA A 305 8.11 -0.12 21.95
CA ALA A 305 7.52 0.36 20.70
C ALA A 305 8.19 -0.20 19.43
N GLY A 306 9.52 -0.17 19.38
CA GLY A 306 10.32 -0.68 18.27
C GLY A 306 10.12 -2.18 18.02
N PHE A 307 9.90 -2.98 19.07
CA PHE A 307 9.62 -4.41 18.92
C PHE A 307 8.29 -4.65 18.19
N LEU A 308 7.25 -3.89 18.55
CA LEU A 308 5.94 -3.95 17.91
C LEU A 308 6.01 -3.43 16.47
N LEU A 309 6.62 -2.27 16.25
CA LEU A 309 6.75 -1.64 14.93
C LEU A 309 7.52 -2.54 13.94
N ARG A 310 8.62 -3.19 14.36
CA ARG A 310 9.32 -4.18 13.50
C ARG A 310 8.40 -5.32 13.09
N ARG A 311 7.55 -5.79 14.00
CA ARG A 311 6.58 -6.85 13.73
C ARG A 311 5.38 -6.38 12.91
N ALA A 312 5.08 -5.10 12.93
CA ALA A 312 4.12 -4.46 12.05
C ALA A 312 4.70 -4.14 10.64
N GLY A 313 5.99 -4.35 10.42
CA GLY A 313 6.64 -4.15 9.11
C GLY A 313 7.54 -2.92 9.00
N ALA A 314 7.75 -2.17 10.09
CA ALA A 314 8.64 -1.01 10.07
C ALA A 314 10.12 -1.41 9.96
N TYR A 315 10.85 -0.75 9.07
CA TYR A 315 12.31 -0.76 9.00
C TYR A 315 12.87 0.61 9.34
N PHE A 316 14.05 0.68 9.96
CA PHE A 316 14.51 1.90 10.60
C PHE A 316 15.59 2.62 9.79
N VAL A 317 15.44 3.94 9.68
CA VAL A 317 16.29 4.84 8.90
C VAL A 317 16.82 5.95 9.82
N ARG A 318 18.12 6.27 9.71
CA ARG A 318 18.73 7.40 10.40
C ARG A 318 18.54 8.68 9.57
N ARG A 319 18.35 9.83 10.22
CA ARG A 319 18.12 11.11 9.53
C ARG A 319 19.37 11.65 8.85
N ASP A 320 20.54 11.41 9.45
CA ASP A 320 21.82 11.72 8.85
C ASP A 320 22.51 10.42 8.46
N THR A 321 22.43 10.10 7.18
CA THR A 321 23.09 8.93 6.59
C THR A 321 24.44 9.30 5.96
N SER A 322 24.77 10.59 5.89
CA SER A 322 25.94 11.06 5.14
C SER A 322 27.26 10.69 5.84
N GLN A 323 27.25 10.62 7.16
CA GLN A 323 28.43 10.31 7.97
C GLN A 323 28.55 8.83 8.36
N ASP A 324 27.47 8.05 8.22
CA ASP A 324 27.43 6.62 8.55
C ASP A 324 27.46 5.76 7.28
N PHE A 325 28.68 5.47 6.81
CA PHE A 325 28.91 4.74 5.57
C PHE A 325 28.36 3.30 5.62
N ILE A 326 28.38 2.64 6.79
CA ILE A 326 27.82 1.30 6.95
C ILE A 326 26.29 1.37 6.88
N HIS A 327 25.66 2.34 7.54
CA HIS A 327 24.21 2.54 7.44
C HIS A 327 23.76 2.74 6.00
N SER A 328 24.39 3.68 5.28
CA SER A 328 24.07 3.95 3.87
C SER A 328 24.24 2.69 3.00
N PHE A 329 25.33 1.94 3.21
CA PHE A 329 25.59 0.70 2.48
C PHE A 329 24.50 -0.35 2.72
N ILE A 330 24.16 -0.62 3.98
CA ILE A 330 23.19 -1.67 4.33
C ILE A 330 21.76 -1.24 4.02
N LEU A 331 21.41 0.03 4.24
CA LEU A 331 20.10 0.58 3.87
C LEU A 331 19.86 0.46 2.36
N HIS A 332 20.83 0.82 1.53
CA HIS A 332 20.73 0.67 0.08
C HIS A 332 20.46 -0.80 -0.30
N ARG A 333 21.20 -1.74 0.30
CA ARG A 333 21.01 -3.18 0.02
C ARG A 333 19.65 -3.70 0.52
N TYR A 334 19.20 -3.26 1.69
CA TYR A 334 17.93 -3.68 2.26
C TYR A 334 16.72 -3.18 1.46
N VAL A 335 16.68 -1.91 1.09
CA VAL A 335 15.62 -1.34 0.24
C VAL A 335 15.65 -1.97 -1.16
N THR A 336 16.84 -2.20 -1.73
CA THR A 336 16.98 -2.94 -3.00
C THR A 336 16.43 -4.37 -2.88
N TYR A 337 16.64 -5.04 -1.74
CA TYR A 337 16.08 -6.35 -1.46
C TYR A 337 14.55 -6.31 -1.43
N LEU A 338 13.94 -5.33 -0.73
CA LEU A 338 12.48 -5.16 -0.69
C LEU A 338 11.90 -4.96 -2.09
N LEU A 339 12.53 -4.10 -2.90
CA LEU A 339 12.17 -3.87 -4.30
C LEU A 339 12.28 -5.15 -5.16
N LYS A 340 13.42 -5.87 -5.06
CA LYS A 340 13.66 -7.13 -5.78
C LYS A 340 12.68 -8.23 -5.39
N ARG A 341 12.16 -8.23 -4.16
CA ARG A 341 11.08 -9.15 -3.75
C ARG A 341 9.72 -8.66 -4.23
N GLY A 342 9.55 -7.36 -4.39
CA GLY A 342 8.28 -6.72 -4.71
C GLY A 342 7.40 -6.60 -3.47
N HIS A 343 8.02 -6.30 -2.33
CA HIS A 343 7.27 -5.86 -1.15
C HIS A 343 6.74 -4.45 -1.39
N LEU A 344 5.48 -4.22 -0.98
CA LEU A 344 4.93 -2.87 -0.90
C LEU A 344 5.72 -2.11 0.17
N GLN A 345 6.18 -0.91 -0.18
CA GLN A 345 6.93 -0.05 0.72
C GLN A 345 6.16 1.24 0.95
N GLU A 346 6.43 1.92 2.05
CA GLU A 346 5.88 3.23 2.36
C GLU A 346 6.98 4.10 3.00
N PHE A 347 7.10 5.34 2.54
CA PHE A 347 7.85 6.34 3.29
C PHE A 347 7.29 7.74 3.07
N PHE A 348 7.32 8.54 4.12
CA PHE A 348 6.97 9.95 4.06
C PHE A 348 8.12 10.72 3.41
N ILE A 349 7.89 11.25 2.21
CA ILE A 349 8.91 11.94 1.41
C ILE A 349 9.51 13.15 2.14
N GLU A 350 8.75 13.77 3.04
CA GLU A 350 9.16 14.92 3.85
C GLU A 350 10.15 14.58 4.98
N GLY A 351 10.19 13.31 5.42
CA GLY A 351 10.99 12.86 6.57
C GLY A 351 10.51 13.34 7.95
N GLY A 352 9.37 14.05 8.00
CA GLY A 352 8.74 14.54 9.23
C GLY A 352 7.33 15.06 8.97
N ARG A 353 6.58 15.28 10.06
CA ARG A 353 5.21 15.82 10.03
C ARG A 353 5.21 17.30 9.69
N SER A 354 4.33 17.71 8.79
CA SER A 354 4.00 19.11 8.56
C SER A 354 3.21 19.67 9.75
N ARG A 355 3.65 20.81 10.26
CA ARG A 355 2.99 21.57 11.34
C ARG A 355 2.18 22.75 10.84
N SER A 356 2.37 23.12 9.57
CA SER A 356 1.72 24.27 8.93
C SER A 356 0.63 23.84 7.95
N GLY A 357 0.43 22.55 7.72
CA GLY A 357 -0.50 22.00 6.72
C GLY A 357 0.07 21.97 5.30
N ARG A 358 1.19 22.67 5.06
CA ARG A 358 1.93 22.68 3.78
C ARG A 358 2.90 21.52 3.70
N MET A 359 3.07 20.96 2.51
CA MET A 359 4.04 19.90 2.28
C MET A 359 5.48 20.43 2.42
N LEU A 360 6.31 19.75 3.23
CA LEU A 360 7.72 20.10 3.40
C LEU A 360 8.55 19.71 2.16
N THR A 361 9.78 20.20 2.10
CA THR A 361 10.73 19.84 1.04
C THR A 361 11.06 18.34 1.07
N PRO A 362 10.94 17.64 -0.07
CA PRO A 362 11.32 16.24 -0.22
C PRO A 362 12.74 15.93 0.28
N LYS A 363 12.87 14.77 0.93
CA LYS A 363 14.15 14.13 1.24
C LYS A 363 14.44 13.08 0.18
N HIS A 364 15.55 13.27 -0.52
CA HIS A 364 15.90 12.50 -1.70
C HIS A 364 16.56 11.13 -1.43
N GLY A 365 16.90 10.80 -0.17
CA GLY A 365 17.70 9.62 0.17
C GLY A 365 17.10 8.29 -0.29
N LEU A 366 15.86 7.99 0.10
CA LEU A 366 15.18 6.74 -0.29
C LEU A 366 14.82 6.73 -1.79
N LEU A 367 14.42 7.87 -2.35
CA LEU A 367 14.18 8.01 -3.80
C LEU A 367 15.44 7.67 -4.61
N ASN A 368 16.59 8.18 -4.18
CA ASN A 368 17.87 7.89 -4.81
C ASN A 368 18.19 6.39 -4.78
N ILE A 369 17.94 5.69 -3.66
CA ILE A 369 18.14 4.25 -3.57
C ILE A 369 17.21 3.49 -4.53
N LEU A 370 15.94 3.87 -4.61
CA LEU A 370 14.96 3.23 -5.50
C LEU A 370 15.30 3.43 -6.97
N THR A 371 15.60 4.66 -7.38
CA THR A 371 16.08 5.01 -8.72
C THR A 371 17.33 4.22 -9.07
N SER A 372 18.28 4.16 -8.13
CA SER A 372 19.52 3.40 -8.30
C SER A 372 19.31 1.92 -8.49
N ALA A 373 18.41 1.34 -7.71
CA ALA A 373 18.08 -0.07 -7.83
C ALA A 373 17.39 -0.37 -9.18
N LEU A 374 16.48 0.50 -9.63
CA LEU A 374 15.80 0.33 -10.92
C LEU A 374 16.78 0.42 -12.09
N GLN A 375 17.63 1.44 -12.13
CA GLN A 375 18.67 1.63 -13.17
C GLN A 375 19.65 0.45 -13.24
N LYS A 376 19.99 -0.15 -12.09
CA LYS A 376 20.82 -1.37 -12.01
C LYS A 376 20.06 -2.66 -12.37
N GLY A 377 18.84 -2.55 -12.89
CA GLY A 377 18.04 -3.69 -13.34
C GLY A 377 17.47 -4.55 -12.21
N ALA A 378 17.30 -4.00 -10.99
CA ALA A 378 16.68 -4.76 -9.90
C ALA A 378 15.26 -5.23 -10.26
N ARG A 379 14.53 -4.39 -11.01
CA ARG A 379 13.22 -4.63 -11.59
C ARG A 379 13.11 -3.87 -12.91
N LYS A 380 12.21 -4.30 -13.79
CA LYS A 380 11.92 -3.59 -15.04
C LYS A 380 11.04 -2.35 -14.83
N GLU A 381 10.23 -2.36 -13.76
CA GLU A 381 9.26 -1.32 -13.48
C GLU A 381 9.10 -1.16 -11.97
N LEU A 382 8.85 0.08 -11.53
CA LEU A 382 8.52 0.49 -10.17
C LEU A 382 7.51 1.64 -10.21
N PHE A 383 6.39 1.47 -9.51
CA PHE A 383 5.40 2.53 -9.39
C PHE A 383 5.53 3.29 -8.06
N LEU A 384 5.57 4.62 -8.15
CA LEU A 384 5.49 5.52 -7.00
C LEU A 384 4.04 6.01 -6.92
N ILE A 385 3.37 5.73 -5.81
CA ILE A 385 1.96 6.03 -5.62
C ILE A 385 1.85 7.21 -4.67
N PRO A 386 1.54 8.41 -5.17
CA PRO A 386 1.30 9.55 -4.30
C PRO A 386 0.06 9.28 -3.44
N VAL A 387 0.12 9.55 -2.13
CA VAL A 387 -1.01 9.37 -1.22
C VAL A 387 -1.32 10.68 -0.50
N ALA A 388 -2.54 11.18 -0.67
CA ALA A 388 -3.04 12.34 0.05
C ALA A 388 -3.96 11.91 1.19
N ILE A 389 -3.89 12.63 2.31
CA ILE A 389 -4.81 12.44 3.43
C ILE A 389 -5.43 13.79 3.80
N THR A 390 -6.75 13.84 3.69
CA THR A 390 -7.56 14.99 4.08
C THR A 390 -8.27 14.68 5.39
N TYR A 391 -8.09 15.57 6.37
CA TYR A 391 -8.74 15.50 7.68
C TYR A 391 -9.72 16.66 7.81
N GLU A 392 -10.91 16.42 8.39
CA GLU A 392 -11.73 17.52 8.91
C GLU A 392 -11.09 18.11 10.18
N SER A 393 -10.64 17.28 11.12
CA SER A 393 -9.84 17.72 12.27
C SER A 393 -8.69 16.77 12.57
N VAL A 394 -7.51 17.32 12.87
CA VAL A 394 -6.31 16.55 13.24
C VAL A 394 -6.25 16.39 14.76
N VAL A 395 -5.93 15.17 15.23
CA VAL A 395 -5.85 14.86 16.67
C VAL A 395 -4.82 15.75 17.38
N GLU A 396 -3.70 16.04 16.72
CA GLU A 396 -2.57 16.82 17.24
C GLU A 396 -2.69 18.34 17.08
N GLU A 397 -3.85 18.87 16.67
CA GLU A 397 -4.04 20.29 16.34
C GLU A 397 -3.51 21.26 17.41
N LYS A 398 -3.77 20.97 18.70
CA LYS A 398 -3.34 21.85 19.82
C LYS A 398 -1.82 21.96 19.91
N VAL A 399 -1.13 20.84 19.71
CA VAL A 399 0.33 20.74 19.80
C VAL A 399 0.98 21.54 18.67
N TYR A 400 0.37 21.49 17.47
CA TYR A 400 0.84 22.27 16.34
C TYR A 400 0.63 23.77 16.54
N SER A 401 -0.49 24.16 17.14
CA SER A 401 -0.75 25.56 17.50
C SER A 401 0.27 26.09 18.50
N ASP A 402 0.55 25.34 19.56
CA ASP A 402 1.51 25.72 20.60
C ASP A 402 2.93 25.89 20.02
N GLU A 403 3.39 24.94 19.20
CA GLU A 403 4.71 25.01 18.56
C GLU A 403 4.82 26.16 17.54
N ASN A 404 3.78 26.43 16.74
CA ASN A 404 3.78 27.55 15.78
C ASN A 404 3.70 28.93 16.47
N SER A 405 3.19 28.99 17.71
CA SER A 405 3.19 30.20 18.54
C SER A 405 4.55 30.53 19.18
N GLY A 406 5.59 29.74 18.86
CA GLY A 406 6.96 29.95 19.34
C GLY A 406 7.35 29.11 20.55
N GLN A 407 6.46 28.24 21.04
CA GLN A 407 6.82 27.30 22.11
C GLN A 407 7.81 26.25 21.62
N ALA A 408 8.67 25.78 22.52
CA ALA A 408 9.67 24.77 22.20
C ALA A 408 9.01 23.49 21.65
N LYS A 409 9.59 22.97 20.57
CA LYS A 409 9.15 21.74 19.90
C LYS A 409 9.01 20.59 20.88
N ARG A 410 7.78 20.14 21.13
CA ARG A 410 7.51 18.98 21.98
C ARG A 410 7.68 17.72 21.14
N ARG A 411 8.58 16.84 21.59
CA ARG A 411 8.77 15.52 20.97
C ARG A 411 7.65 14.58 21.42
N GLU A 412 6.42 14.86 21.02
CA GLU A 412 5.32 13.95 21.34
C GLU A 412 5.44 12.66 20.54
N THR A 413 5.28 11.54 21.24
CA THR A 413 5.21 10.19 20.68
C THR A 413 3.76 9.76 20.51
N PHE A 414 3.51 8.88 19.54
CA PHE A 414 2.18 8.29 19.32
C PHE A 414 1.56 7.70 20.60
N TRP A 415 2.37 7.12 21.49
CA TRP A 415 1.89 6.56 22.76
C TRP A 415 1.44 7.64 23.76
N GLU A 416 2.09 8.79 23.78
CA GLU A 416 1.65 9.93 24.60
C GLU A 416 0.33 10.48 24.08
N LEU A 417 0.17 10.56 22.75
CA LEU A 417 -1.10 10.93 22.11
C LEU A 417 -2.22 9.97 22.55
N LEU A 418 -2.02 8.65 22.45
CA LEU A 418 -3.03 7.67 22.88
C LEU A 418 -3.28 7.67 24.41
N LYS A 419 -2.29 8.01 25.24
CA LYS A 419 -2.49 8.08 26.70
C LYS A 419 -3.38 9.25 27.11
N ALA A 420 -3.50 10.28 26.28
CA ALA A 420 -4.33 11.44 26.55
C ALA A 420 -5.82 11.07 26.44
N ARG A 421 -6.42 10.53 27.51
CA ARG A 421 -7.84 10.11 27.56
C ARG A 421 -8.83 11.12 26.95
N LYS A 422 -8.51 12.41 27.04
CA LYS A 422 -9.29 13.51 26.44
C LYS A 422 -9.47 13.38 24.92
N ILE A 423 -8.52 12.77 24.18
CA ILE A 423 -8.65 12.60 22.72
C ILE A 423 -9.78 11.63 22.36
N PHE A 424 -10.07 10.64 23.20
CA PHE A 424 -11.15 9.68 22.93
C PHE A 424 -12.53 10.19 23.33
N GLY A 425 -12.61 11.36 23.97
CA GLY A 425 -13.86 11.97 24.42
C GLY A 425 -14.60 12.76 23.34
N LYS A 426 -14.03 12.90 22.13
CA LYS A 426 -14.66 13.60 21.00
C LYS A 426 -14.38 12.90 19.67
N LYS A 427 -15.19 13.24 18.67
CA LYS A 427 -14.96 12.88 17.27
C LYS A 427 -14.20 13.98 16.55
N TYR A 428 -13.30 13.59 15.66
CA TYR A 428 -12.47 14.48 14.83
C TYR A 428 -13.00 14.63 13.39
N GLY A 429 -14.25 14.25 13.16
CA GLY A 429 -14.86 14.24 11.84
C GLY A 429 -14.39 13.05 11.00
N GLU A 430 -14.49 13.19 9.69
CA GLU A 430 -14.06 12.16 8.75
C GLU A 430 -12.62 12.34 8.26
N VAL A 431 -12.07 11.28 7.69
CA VAL A 431 -10.78 11.28 7.02
C VAL A 431 -10.94 10.67 5.63
N VAL A 432 -10.39 11.32 4.61
CA VAL A 432 -10.36 10.79 3.25
C VAL A 432 -8.91 10.53 2.85
N VAL A 433 -8.62 9.28 2.49
CA VAL A 433 -7.34 8.86 1.93
C VAL A 433 -7.51 8.70 0.43
N ASN A 434 -6.73 9.44 -0.35
CA ASN A 434 -6.72 9.31 -1.80
C ASN A 434 -5.43 8.60 -2.27
N PHE A 435 -5.58 7.42 -2.86
CA PHE A 435 -4.53 6.70 -3.56
C PHE A 435 -4.47 7.20 -4.99
N GLY A 436 -3.45 8.01 -5.25
CA GLY A 436 -3.25 8.75 -6.47
C GLY A 436 -2.98 7.95 -7.73
N GLU A 437 -2.82 8.68 -8.83
CA GLU A 437 -2.36 8.10 -10.09
C GLU A 437 -0.92 7.58 -9.95
N PRO A 438 -0.68 6.29 -10.23
CA PRO A 438 0.66 5.70 -10.18
C PRO A 438 1.64 6.40 -11.13
N LEU A 439 2.78 6.86 -10.61
CA LEU A 439 3.90 7.32 -11.43
C LEU A 439 4.82 6.13 -11.75
N SER A 440 4.92 5.75 -13.02
CA SER A 440 5.93 4.78 -13.50
C SER A 440 7.31 5.42 -13.45
N LEU A 441 8.20 4.88 -12.61
CA LEU A 441 9.57 5.37 -12.53
C LEU A 441 10.37 5.01 -13.79
N ALA A 442 10.05 3.91 -14.47
CA ALA A 442 10.66 3.58 -15.75
C ALA A 442 10.30 4.63 -16.82
N ALA A 443 9.01 4.92 -16.99
CA ALA A 443 8.54 5.92 -17.95
C ALA A 443 9.07 7.33 -17.64
N PHE A 444 9.13 7.70 -16.35
CA PHE A 444 9.73 8.97 -15.91
C PHE A 444 11.24 9.03 -16.25
N THR A 445 11.96 7.92 -16.08
CA THR A 445 13.39 7.82 -16.46
C THR A 445 13.58 7.95 -17.97
N ASP A 446 12.70 7.33 -18.76
CA ASP A 446 12.77 7.40 -20.22
C ASP A 446 12.37 8.78 -20.75
N ALA A 447 11.46 9.50 -20.09
CA ALA A 447 11.13 10.89 -20.40
C ALA A 447 12.34 11.81 -20.21
N TRP A 448 13.01 11.72 -19.06
CA TRP A 448 14.22 12.50 -18.79
C TRP A 448 15.33 12.24 -19.83
N ARG A 449 15.50 10.99 -20.27
CA ARG A 449 16.47 10.65 -21.33
C ARG A 449 16.11 11.29 -22.68
N ARG A 450 14.82 11.36 -23.01
CA ARG A 450 14.34 11.99 -24.25
C ARG A 450 14.57 13.51 -24.24
N GLU A 451 14.55 14.13 -23.07
CA GLU A 451 14.86 15.56 -22.88
C GLU A 451 16.38 15.85 -22.88
N GLY A 452 17.22 14.86 -23.17
CA GLY A 452 18.67 14.99 -23.28
C GLY A 452 19.42 14.81 -21.95
N GLY A 453 18.72 14.61 -20.84
CA GLY A 453 19.33 14.38 -19.54
C GLY A 453 19.85 12.95 -19.38
N SER A 454 20.83 12.76 -18.50
CA SER A 454 21.36 11.43 -18.16
C SER A 454 21.07 11.09 -16.70
N PRO A 455 20.10 10.20 -16.40
CA PRO A 455 19.78 9.82 -15.02
C PRO A 455 20.95 9.20 -14.24
N GLU A 456 21.93 8.64 -14.94
CA GLU A 456 23.14 8.04 -14.38
C GLU A 456 24.19 9.11 -14.03
N ASN A 457 24.44 10.07 -14.94
CA ASN A 457 25.44 11.12 -14.75
C ASN A 457 24.91 12.30 -13.92
N GLU A 458 23.62 12.58 -14.02
CA GLU A 458 22.92 13.71 -13.37
C GLU A 458 21.97 13.23 -12.27
N ARG A 459 22.32 12.12 -11.63
CA ARG A 459 21.48 11.44 -10.62
C ARG A 459 20.90 12.38 -9.58
N LYS A 460 21.67 13.37 -9.11
CA LYS A 460 21.19 14.33 -8.10
C LYS A 460 20.03 15.18 -8.66
N SER A 461 20.20 15.75 -9.85
CA SER A 461 19.19 16.57 -10.52
C SER A 461 17.94 15.76 -10.86
N PHE A 462 18.13 14.55 -11.39
CA PHE A 462 17.03 13.62 -11.69
C PHE A 462 16.17 13.31 -10.45
N VAL A 463 16.81 13.00 -9.31
CA VAL A 463 16.08 12.66 -8.07
C VAL A 463 15.42 13.90 -7.46
N ILE A 464 16.02 15.09 -7.58
CA ILE A 464 15.38 16.34 -7.17
C ILE A 464 14.12 16.58 -8.00
N HIS A 465 14.22 16.49 -9.33
CA HIS A 465 13.08 16.67 -10.23
C HIS A 465 11.96 15.65 -9.96
N LEU A 466 12.31 14.38 -9.74
CA LEU A 466 11.34 13.36 -9.30
C LEU A 466 10.69 13.70 -7.96
N GLY A 467 11.46 14.24 -7.02
CA GLY A 467 10.96 14.68 -5.73
C GLY A 467 9.96 15.83 -5.86
N ASP A 468 10.25 16.80 -6.73
CA ASP A 468 9.38 17.94 -7.00
C ASP A 468 8.09 17.53 -7.72
N GLU A 469 8.16 16.62 -8.70
CA GLU A 469 6.97 16.04 -9.35
C GLU A 469 6.05 15.36 -8.33
N LEU A 470 6.60 14.57 -7.41
CA LEU A 470 5.82 13.94 -6.34
C LEU A 470 5.24 14.98 -5.37
N LYS A 471 6.02 16.03 -5.06
CA LYS A 471 5.60 17.13 -4.19
C LYS A 471 4.42 17.91 -4.76
N GLN A 472 4.28 17.98 -6.08
CA GLN A 472 3.13 18.60 -6.75
C GLN A 472 1.93 17.64 -6.79
N ARG A 473 2.13 16.38 -7.20
CA ARG A 473 1.04 15.39 -7.33
C ARG A 473 0.31 15.07 -6.03
N ILE A 474 1.05 15.00 -4.90
CA ILE A 474 0.47 14.59 -3.61
C ILE A 474 -0.60 15.57 -3.09
N PRO A 475 -0.38 16.89 -3.02
CA PRO A 475 -1.42 17.82 -2.61
C PRO A 475 -2.54 17.98 -3.65
N GLU A 476 -2.25 17.96 -4.96
CA GLU A 476 -3.26 18.13 -6.02
C GLU A 476 -4.43 17.16 -5.89
N GLN A 477 -4.15 15.91 -5.57
CA GLN A 477 -5.17 14.87 -5.39
C GLN A 477 -5.86 14.90 -4.01
N ALA A 478 -5.50 15.82 -3.11
CA ALA A 478 -6.16 15.93 -1.81
C ALA A 478 -7.59 16.43 -1.99
N ASP A 479 -8.55 15.76 -1.33
CA ASP A 479 -9.94 16.20 -1.38
C ASP A 479 -10.11 17.54 -0.66
N LEU A 480 -10.96 18.40 -1.22
CA LEU A 480 -11.35 19.65 -0.61
C LEU A 480 -12.31 19.38 0.57
N SER A 481 -11.89 19.77 1.77
CA SER A 481 -12.66 19.57 3.00
C SER A 481 -13.53 20.75 3.38
N LEU A 482 -14.59 20.49 4.15
CA LEU A 482 -15.42 21.55 4.71
C LEU A 482 -14.59 22.43 5.65
N SER A 483 -13.78 21.81 6.50
CA SER A 483 -12.89 22.53 7.43
C SER A 483 -11.92 23.46 6.72
N SER A 484 -11.31 23.03 5.60
CA SER A 484 -10.40 23.89 4.85
C SER A 484 -11.08 25.15 4.31
N LEU A 485 -12.30 25.04 3.78
CA LEU A 485 -13.06 26.20 3.29
C LEU A 485 -13.61 27.06 4.40
N PHE A 486 -14.08 26.44 5.49
CA PHE A 486 -14.57 27.12 6.68
C PHE A 486 -13.50 28.03 7.30
N TYR A 487 -12.30 27.49 7.53
CA TYR A 487 -11.18 28.29 8.06
C TYR A 487 -10.67 29.31 7.03
N ALA A 488 -10.67 29.00 5.74
CA ALA A 488 -10.33 29.98 4.70
C ALA A 488 -11.29 31.18 4.71
N ALA A 489 -12.60 30.93 4.76
CA ALA A 489 -13.63 31.96 4.80
C ALA A 489 -13.49 32.86 6.05
N LEU A 490 -13.25 32.28 7.23
CA LEU A 490 -13.02 33.05 8.45
C LEU A 490 -11.72 33.85 8.41
N LEU A 491 -10.64 33.30 7.84
CA LEU A 491 -9.35 34.01 7.71
C LEU A 491 -9.42 35.18 6.71
N MET A 492 -10.31 35.11 5.71
CA MET A 492 -10.61 36.20 4.78
C MET A 492 -11.54 37.26 5.37
N ALA A 493 -12.21 36.96 6.48
CA ALA A 493 -13.20 37.84 7.06
C ALA A 493 -12.58 39.01 7.85
N PRO A 494 -13.21 40.20 7.83
CA PRO A 494 -12.84 41.28 8.74
C PRO A 494 -12.91 40.81 10.20
N ARG A 495 -11.83 41.06 10.96
CA ARG A 495 -11.70 40.65 12.37
C ARG A 495 -11.91 39.13 12.61
N TYR A 496 -11.72 38.32 11.57
CA TYR A 496 -11.91 36.87 11.59
C TYR A 496 -13.29 36.38 12.02
N GLY A 497 -14.35 37.15 11.76
CA GLY A 497 -15.71 36.78 12.14
C GLY A 497 -16.75 37.03 11.05
N LEU A 498 -17.71 36.11 10.91
CA LEU A 498 -18.82 36.21 9.96
C LEU A 498 -20.15 35.74 10.59
N PRO A 499 -21.27 36.42 10.31
CA PRO A 499 -22.60 35.86 10.53
C PRO A 499 -22.79 34.56 9.76
N GLN A 500 -23.54 33.60 10.33
CA GLN A 500 -23.75 32.27 9.76
C GLN A 500 -24.15 32.31 8.28
N ALA A 501 -25.14 33.14 7.92
CA ALA A 501 -25.61 33.25 6.54
C ALA A 501 -24.51 33.66 5.56
N LYS A 502 -23.68 34.64 5.95
CA LYS A 502 -22.55 35.12 5.13
C LYS A 502 -21.41 34.10 5.07
N LEU A 503 -21.18 33.37 6.16
CA LEU A 503 -20.19 32.29 6.18
C LEU A 503 -20.60 31.14 5.25
N VAL A 504 -21.87 30.75 5.28
CA VAL A 504 -22.42 29.74 4.34
C VAL A 504 -22.25 30.20 2.90
N ASP A 505 -22.70 31.42 2.56
CA ASP A 505 -22.54 31.97 1.20
C ASP A 505 -21.07 32.00 0.75
N THR A 506 -20.17 32.42 1.63
CA THR A 506 -18.72 32.45 1.33
C THR A 506 -18.16 31.05 1.05
N ILE A 507 -18.51 30.05 1.88
CA ILE A 507 -18.06 28.67 1.67
C ILE A 507 -18.62 28.11 0.37
N CYS A 508 -19.90 28.34 0.06
CA CYS A 508 -20.52 27.90 -1.19
C CYS A 508 -19.83 28.53 -2.42
N ARG A 509 -19.51 29.83 -2.38
CA ARG A 509 -18.78 30.51 -3.47
C ARG A 509 -17.37 29.96 -3.65
N LEU A 510 -16.65 29.73 -2.54
CA LEU A 510 -15.31 29.13 -2.60
C LEU A 510 -15.36 27.70 -3.14
N ALA A 511 -16.40 26.93 -2.79
CA ALA A 511 -16.61 25.58 -3.31
C ALA A 511 -16.90 25.59 -4.81
N ASP A 512 -17.78 26.49 -5.30
CA ASP A 512 -18.07 26.64 -6.74
C ASP A 512 -16.81 27.03 -7.53
N LEU A 513 -16.04 28.00 -7.02
CA LEU A 513 -14.76 28.37 -7.62
C LEU A 513 -13.79 27.18 -7.65
N ALA A 514 -13.66 26.46 -6.53
CA ALA A 514 -12.79 25.29 -6.48
C ALA A 514 -13.24 24.21 -7.46
N GLU A 515 -14.53 23.99 -7.64
CA GLU A 515 -15.06 23.02 -8.61
C GLU A 515 -14.71 23.40 -10.04
N ARG A 516 -14.85 24.68 -10.41
CA ARG A 516 -14.42 25.20 -11.72
C ARG A 516 -12.91 25.01 -11.95
N LEU A 517 -12.09 25.29 -10.95
CA LEU A 517 -10.64 25.12 -11.04
C LEU A 517 -10.24 23.64 -11.12
N ARG A 518 -10.94 22.77 -10.39
CA ARG A 518 -10.75 21.32 -10.44
C ARG A 518 -11.10 20.77 -11.82
N ALA A 519 -12.10 21.32 -12.51
CA ALA A 519 -12.43 20.91 -13.88
C ALA A 519 -11.28 21.16 -14.88
N LEU A 520 -10.38 22.11 -14.59
CA LEU A 520 -9.19 22.40 -15.41
C LEU A 520 -8.00 21.48 -15.10
N ASN A 521 -8.00 20.78 -13.95
CA ASN A 521 -6.91 19.91 -13.54
C ASN A 521 -7.43 18.48 -13.29
N SER A 522 -7.15 17.58 -14.22
CA SER A 522 -7.58 16.18 -14.15
C SER A 522 -7.01 15.40 -12.95
N ARG A 523 -5.95 15.90 -12.30
CA ARG A 523 -5.34 15.29 -11.10
C ARG A 523 -6.00 15.75 -9.80
N ALA A 524 -6.85 16.79 -9.87
CA ALA A 524 -7.39 17.42 -8.68
C ALA A 524 -8.30 16.47 -7.89
N GLY A 525 -8.16 16.48 -6.56
CA GLY A 525 -8.94 15.65 -5.64
C GLY A 525 -10.44 15.92 -5.72
N GLY A 526 -11.22 15.08 -5.04
CA GLY A 526 -12.67 15.23 -4.90
C GLY A 526 -13.07 16.34 -3.91
N ILE A 527 -14.32 16.28 -3.47
CA ILE A 527 -14.76 16.92 -2.22
C ILE A 527 -14.97 15.85 -1.16
N THR A 528 -14.81 16.23 0.11
CA THR A 528 -15.13 15.34 1.24
C THR A 528 -16.65 15.14 1.36
N PRO A 529 -17.12 14.00 1.88
CA PRO A 529 -18.55 13.78 2.13
C PRO A 529 -19.20 14.87 3.00
N SER A 530 -18.48 15.43 3.97
CA SER A 530 -18.95 16.53 4.83
C SER A 530 -19.18 17.80 4.01
N LEU A 531 -18.25 18.15 3.11
CA LEU A 531 -18.45 19.29 2.21
C LEU A 531 -19.62 19.05 1.26
N HIS A 532 -19.77 17.83 0.71
CA HIS A 532 -20.91 17.47 -0.13
C HIS A 532 -22.26 17.63 0.59
N LEU A 533 -22.35 17.14 1.84
CA LEU A 533 -23.55 17.29 2.66
C LEU A 533 -23.84 18.75 3.00
N PHE A 534 -22.79 19.54 3.28
CA PHE A 534 -22.91 20.97 3.53
C PHE A 534 -23.50 21.71 2.32
N LEU A 535 -22.98 21.46 1.11
CA LEU A 535 -23.49 22.06 -0.13
C LEU A 535 -24.93 21.65 -0.46
N LYS A 536 -25.40 20.51 0.07
CA LYS A 536 -26.80 20.06 -0.01
C LYS A 536 -27.72 20.69 1.04
N GLY A 537 -27.24 21.68 1.80
CA GLY A 537 -28.05 22.43 2.77
C GLY A 537 -27.88 21.99 4.23
N ARG A 538 -27.00 21.04 4.54
CA ARG A 538 -26.71 20.66 5.93
C ARG A 538 -25.78 21.65 6.64
N HIS A 539 -26.25 22.89 6.81
CA HIS A 539 -25.45 23.97 7.38
C HIS A 539 -25.20 23.81 8.88
N GLU A 540 -25.88 22.89 9.56
CA GLU A 540 -25.63 22.55 10.97
C GLU A 540 -24.22 22.01 11.23
N LEU A 541 -23.56 21.50 10.17
CA LEU A 541 -22.17 21.04 10.21
C LEU A 541 -21.19 22.14 10.67
N LEU A 542 -21.52 23.42 10.47
CA LEU A 542 -20.69 24.53 10.98
C LEU A 542 -20.61 24.53 12.52
N PHE A 543 -21.70 24.17 13.20
CA PHE A 543 -21.70 24.07 14.66
C PHE A 543 -20.91 22.87 15.16
N GLU A 544 -20.94 21.76 14.42
CA GLU A 544 -20.10 20.60 14.72
C GLU A 544 -18.61 20.95 14.62
N LEU A 545 -18.22 21.67 13.56
CA LEU A 545 -16.86 22.19 13.40
C LEU A 545 -16.49 23.17 14.50
N ALA A 546 -17.38 24.09 14.89
CA ALA A 546 -17.10 25.02 15.98
C ALA A 546 -16.91 24.30 17.34
N ARG A 547 -17.71 23.26 17.62
CA ARG A 547 -17.58 22.42 18.84
C ARG A 547 -16.24 21.70 18.93
N SER A 548 -15.51 21.52 17.82
CA SER A 548 -14.18 20.93 17.83
C SER A 548 -13.15 21.76 18.62
N GLY A 549 -13.44 23.05 18.86
CA GLY A 549 -12.71 23.96 19.75
C GLY A 549 -11.85 25.01 19.06
N GLY A 550 -11.88 25.09 17.73
CA GLY A 550 -11.12 26.07 16.94
C GLY A 550 -11.83 27.40 16.71
N VAL A 551 -13.16 27.45 16.85
CA VAL A 551 -13.99 28.63 16.55
C VAL A 551 -15.01 28.86 17.65
N GLN A 552 -15.25 30.12 18.01
CA GLN A 552 -16.27 30.50 18.97
C GLN A 552 -17.52 30.98 18.23
N VAL A 553 -18.69 30.68 18.82
CA VAL A 553 -19.99 31.11 18.29
C VAL A 553 -20.62 32.03 19.32
N ALA A 554 -20.91 33.26 18.92
CA ALA A 554 -21.63 34.23 19.71
C ALA A 554 -22.98 34.53 19.07
N LYS A 555 -23.99 34.88 19.88
CA LYS A 555 -25.26 35.40 19.39
C LYS A 555 -25.19 36.93 19.38
N LEU A 556 -25.41 37.55 18.22
CA LEU A 556 -25.48 39.00 18.03
C LEU A 556 -26.84 39.34 17.42
N GLY A 557 -27.75 39.85 18.24
CA GLY A 557 -29.16 39.97 17.86
C GLY A 557 -29.77 38.59 17.56
N ASP A 558 -30.42 38.45 16.39
CA ASP A 558 -30.96 37.18 15.92
C ASP A 558 -29.97 36.34 15.12
N SER A 559 -28.77 36.87 14.85
CA SER A 559 -27.75 36.18 14.07
C SER A 559 -26.74 35.46 14.96
N GLN A 560 -26.37 34.25 14.56
CA GLN A 560 -25.21 33.55 15.12
C GLN A 560 -23.96 33.95 14.33
N VAL A 561 -22.95 34.43 15.05
CA VAL A 561 -21.69 34.90 14.50
C VAL A 561 -20.59 33.93 14.89
N PHE A 562 -19.90 33.41 13.89
CA PHE A 562 -18.72 32.58 14.06
C PHE A 562 -17.50 33.49 14.03
N PHE A 563 -16.63 33.38 15.03
CA PHE A 563 -15.38 34.12 15.03
C PHE A 563 -14.20 33.24 15.45
N LEU A 564 -13.08 33.41 14.76
CA LEU A 564 -11.83 32.72 15.03
C LEU A 564 -11.05 33.49 16.10
N PRO A 565 -10.80 32.90 17.27
CA PRO A 565 -9.95 33.51 18.29
C PRO A 565 -8.52 33.72 17.80
N ALA A 566 -7.85 34.78 18.26
CA ALA A 566 -6.50 35.12 17.83
C ALA A 566 -5.47 34.01 18.12
N ASP A 567 -5.60 33.32 19.27
CA ASP A 567 -4.77 32.19 19.68
C ASP A 567 -4.97 30.93 18.83
N ARG A 568 -6.05 30.88 18.02
CA ARG A 568 -6.40 29.76 17.13
C ARG A 568 -6.02 30.01 15.67
N ARG A 569 -5.42 31.15 15.35
CA ARG A 569 -5.04 31.49 13.97
C ARG A 569 -4.14 30.43 13.31
N PHE A 570 -3.12 29.94 14.03
CA PHE A 570 -2.20 28.94 13.48
C PHE A 570 -2.89 27.60 13.18
N SER A 571 -3.87 27.20 14.00
CA SER A 571 -4.73 26.05 13.71
C SER A 571 -5.56 26.27 12.45
N ALA A 572 -6.16 27.45 12.29
CA ALA A 572 -6.90 27.79 11.07
C ALA A 572 -6.01 27.79 9.81
N ASP A 573 -4.78 28.31 9.93
CA ASP A 573 -3.80 28.32 8.85
C ASP A 573 -3.44 26.91 8.39
N PHE A 574 -3.33 25.95 9.32
CA PHE A 574 -3.08 24.54 9.00
C PHE A 574 -4.16 23.98 8.06
N TYR A 575 -5.44 24.19 8.38
CA TYR A 575 -6.55 23.69 7.56
C TYR A 575 -6.68 24.44 6.23
N ARG A 576 -6.58 25.77 6.26
CA ARG A 576 -6.61 26.61 5.04
C ARG A 576 -5.47 26.26 4.08
N ASN A 577 -4.27 26.00 4.59
CA ASN A 577 -3.13 25.57 3.77
C ASN A 577 -3.35 24.23 3.06
N SER A 578 -4.35 23.43 3.47
CA SER A 578 -4.70 22.20 2.77
C SER A 578 -5.38 22.44 1.42
N CYS A 579 -6.03 23.59 1.21
CA CYS A 579 -6.69 23.93 -0.06
C CYS A 579 -6.02 25.09 -0.83
N CYS A 580 -5.05 25.80 -0.24
CA CYS A 580 -4.38 26.95 -0.87
C CYS A 580 -3.81 26.66 -2.26
N HIS A 581 -3.31 25.45 -2.50
CA HIS A 581 -2.72 25.09 -3.79
C HIS A 581 -3.73 25.18 -4.96
N LEU A 582 -5.03 24.99 -4.69
CA LEU A 582 -6.09 25.16 -5.71
C LEU A 582 -6.31 26.63 -6.06
N PHE A 583 -6.22 27.51 -5.08
CA PHE A 583 -6.55 28.94 -5.25
C PHE A 583 -5.33 29.80 -5.57
N PHE A 584 -4.10 29.29 -5.44
CA PHE A 584 -2.89 30.10 -5.49
C PHE A 584 -2.76 30.89 -6.80
N GLY A 585 -2.92 30.22 -7.95
CA GLY A 585 -2.84 30.87 -9.26
C GLY A 585 -3.86 32.00 -9.41
N VAL A 586 -5.14 31.71 -9.18
CA VAL A 586 -6.22 32.70 -9.26
C VAL A 586 -6.04 33.84 -8.26
N SER A 587 -5.55 33.54 -7.06
CA SER A 587 -5.30 34.56 -6.02
C SER A 587 -4.17 35.50 -6.44
N LEU A 588 -3.09 34.98 -7.04
CA LEU A 588 -2.02 35.80 -7.59
C LEU A 588 -2.52 36.68 -8.74
N MET A 589 -3.33 36.11 -9.64
CA MET A 589 -3.92 36.86 -10.75
C MET A 589 -4.87 37.96 -10.28
N ALA A 590 -5.70 37.68 -9.27
CA ALA A 590 -6.58 38.68 -8.67
C ALA A 590 -5.77 39.82 -8.02
N ILE A 591 -4.65 39.49 -7.35
CA ILE A 591 -3.74 40.50 -6.81
C ILE A 591 -3.11 41.33 -7.93
N LEU A 592 -2.62 40.70 -9.00
CA LEU A 592 -2.04 41.41 -10.15
C LEU A 592 -3.07 42.31 -10.83
N HIS A 593 -4.30 41.84 -11.04
CA HIS A 593 -5.37 42.65 -11.60
C HIS A 593 -5.74 43.84 -10.71
N LEU A 594 -5.78 43.65 -9.38
CA LEU A 594 -5.99 44.75 -8.43
C LEU A 594 -4.81 45.75 -8.40
N LEU A 595 -3.63 45.37 -8.89
CA LEU A 595 -2.43 46.21 -8.93
C LEU A 595 -2.23 46.89 -10.30
N GLU A 596 -2.68 46.27 -11.40
CA GLU A 596 -2.34 46.68 -12.77
C GLU A 596 -3.57 47.00 -13.66
N ASP A 597 -4.80 46.89 -13.17
CA ASP A 597 -6.09 47.18 -13.84
C ASP A 597 -6.39 46.47 -15.18
N ASP A 598 -5.44 45.77 -15.84
CA ASP A 598 -5.62 45.15 -17.16
C ASP A 598 -5.08 43.71 -17.24
N LEU A 599 -5.94 42.71 -17.02
CA LEU A 599 -5.64 41.29 -17.30
C LEU A 599 -6.85 40.60 -17.93
N SER A 600 -6.72 40.13 -19.16
CA SER A 600 -7.80 39.46 -19.91
C SER A 600 -7.92 37.95 -19.60
N VAL A 601 -9.15 37.42 -19.67
CA VAL A 601 -9.49 36.00 -19.44
C VAL A 601 -8.81 35.04 -20.43
N GLU A 602 -8.43 35.51 -21.61
CA GLU A 602 -7.67 34.69 -22.58
C GLU A 602 -6.19 34.57 -22.23
N SER A 603 -5.61 35.59 -21.60
CA SER A 603 -4.25 35.51 -21.05
C SER A 603 -4.19 34.52 -19.87
N LEU A 604 -5.28 34.42 -19.10
CA LEU A 604 -5.47 33.51 -17.96
C LEU A 604 -5.44 32.03 -18.34
N MET A 605 -5.98 31.65 -19.50
CA MET A 605 -6.08 30.25 -19.95
C MET A 605 -4.76 29.68 -20.50
N ARG A 606 -3.75 30.53 -20.77
CA ARG A 606 -2.45 30.08 -21.33
C ARG A 606 -1.41 29.70 -20.27
N TRP A 607 -1.64 30.03 -19.00
CA TRP A 607 -0.69 29.82 -17.89
C TRP A 607 -1.02 28.62 -17.01
N HIS A 608 -2.23 28.06 -17.15
CA HIS A 608 -2.65 26.79 -16.55
C HIS A 608 -2.52 25.66 -17.57
#